data_AF-A0A3D3GUH9-F1
#
_entry.id   AF-A0A3D3GUH9-F1
#
_cell.length_a   1.000
_cell.length_b   1.000
_cell.length_c   1.000
_cell.angle_alpha   90.00
_cell.angle_beta   90.00
_cell.angle_gamma   90.00
#
_symmetry.space_group_name_H-M   'P 1'
#
loop_
_entity.id
_entity.type
_entity.pdbx_description
1 polymer ?
#
loop_
_entity_poly.entity_id
_entity_poly.type
_entity_poly.pdbx_seq_one_letter_code
_entity_poly.pdbx_strand_id
1 'polypeptide(L)'
;MGKHKLIWLLLVSLFTNSAWADMQLNLTKGVTAISREVYDLHMLVLYICTAIGIIVFGAMFWSMAFHRKSKGVKPADFHESTKVEVLWTAIPIVILIAMAIPATQTLIAMEDNENSDVTIQITGSQWKWHYKYFDQGIEYYSVLSTPREQYENQLETSAIKGENYLLEVDKPLVIPTNKKVRFLITSDDVIHAWWVPAFAVKQDANPGFINEAWTKVDEPGVYRGQCAELCGKDHGFMPIVVEVKSEADYAIWLDEQHQIIAQAAEAEKASLNAAIPMDELMALGETTYVAYCAACHQVSGTGLPPAFPALKGSLIATEDVSAHIDIVFHGKTGTGMQGYGKQLSMKQIAAVVTYERNAWDNNTGDAVQASDIKSAVDAKAQDATAPVTIDTNVEETIKTITEEAPVEDLTKVYSHDELMTMGEKVYITACAACHQPTGIGLPPVFPALKGSIIAMGDVAIHIDMVLHGSKKNAAMAAFGSQLTKTEIAAVVTYERNAWGNNTGDLVQPAAVDAASAK
;
A
#
# COMPACT_ATOMS: atom_id res chain seq x y z
N MET A 1 -65.50 7.33 -0.63
CA MET A 1 -64.35 7.59 -1.55
C MET A 1 -63.91 6.26 -2.14
N GLY A 2 -64.13 6.04 -3.43
CA GLY A 2 -64.05 4.72 -4.06
C GLY A 2 -62.62 4.21 -4.28
N LYS A 3 -62.44 2.88 -4.19
CA LYS A 3 -61.19 2.13 -4.39
C LYS A 3 -60.40 2.54 -5.65
N HIS A 4 -61.08 3.03 -6.68
CA HIS A 4 -60.46 3.54 -7.90
C HIS A 4 -59.60 4.80 -7.69
N LYS A 5 -59.96 5.69 -6.75
CA LYS A 5 -59.13 6.86 -6.42
C LYS A 5 -57.87 6.48 -5.65
N LEU A 6 -57.92 5.42 -4.84
CA LEU A 6 -56.76 4.93 -4.08
C LEU A 6 -55.74 4.24 -5.00
N ILE A 7 -56.22 3.49 -6.01
CA ILE A 7 -55.36 2.89 -7.04
C ILE A 7 -54.72 3.99 -7.93
N TRP A 8 -55.48 5.03 -8.28
CA TRP A 8 -54.93 6.17 -9.03
C TRP A 8 -53.92 6.97 -8.21
N LEU A 9 -54.12 7.14 -6.90
CA LEU A 9 -53.15 7.77 -6.01
C LEU A 9 -51.87 6.92 -5.85
N LEU A 10 -51.99 5.60 -5.76
CA LEU A 10 -50.85 4.68 -5.73
C LEU A 10 -50.07 4.67 -7.05
N LEU A 11 -50.76 4.68 -8.20
CA LEU A 11 -50.13 4.78 -9.51
C LEU A 11 -49.46 6.15 -9.71
N VAL A 12 -50.10 7.25 -9.30
CA VAL A 12 -49.49 8.59 -9.38
C VAL A 12 -48.28 8.72 -8.44
N SER A 13 -48.28 8.06 -7.27
CA SER A 13 -47.09 8.01 -6.40
C SER A 13 -45.95 7.15 -6.95
N LEU A 14 -46.21 6.24 -7.89
CA LEU A 14 -45.18 5.49 -8.62
C LEU A 14 -44.60 6.29 -9.80
N PHE A 15 -45.29 7.36 -10.23
CA PHE A 15 -44.87 8.27 -11.31
C PHE A 15 -44.47 9.66 -10.83
N THR A 16 -44.40 9.92 -9.52
CA THR A 16 -43.68 11.10 -9.03
C THR A 16 -42.23 10.92 -9.44
N ASN A 17 -41.79 11.70 -10.42
CA ASN A 17 -40.38 11.86 -10.77
C ASN A 17 -39.61 12.05 -9.46
N SER A 18 -38.99 10.97 -8.98
CA SER A 18 -37.79 11.12 -8.18
C SER A 18 -36.97 12.11 -8.97
N ALA A 19 -36.57 13.24 -8.39
CA ALA A 19 -35.38 13.87 -8.92
C ALA A 19 -34.32 12.77 -8.80
N TRP A 20 -33.84 12.23 -9.93
CA TRP A 20 -32.74 11.27 -9.93
C TRP A 20 -31.50 12.09 -9.55
N ALA A 21 -31.42 12.48 -8.28
CA ALA A 21 -30.17 12.85 -7.66
C ALA A 21 -29.23 11.67 -7.91
N ASP A 22 -27.99 11.96 -8.29
CA ASP A 22 -26.97 10.92 -8.51
C ASP A 22 -26.98 9.99 -7.29
N MET A 23 -27.38 8.74 -7.52
CA MET A 23 -27.38 7.77 -6.42
C MET A 23 -25.93 7.50 -6.07
N GLN A 24 -25.53 7.77 -4.82
CA GLN A 24 -24.20 7.45 -4.30
C GLN A 24 -23.79 5.97 -4.46
N LEU A 25 -24.75 5.08 -4.70
CA LEU A 25 -24.53 3.64 -4.89
C LEU A 25 -24.25 3.24 -6.34
N ASN A 26 -24.41 4.15 -7.30
CA ASN A 26 -24.14 3.87 -8.71
C ASN A 26 -22.67 4.17 -9.04
N LEU A 27 -22.19 3.69 -10.19
CA LEU A 27 -20.95 4.19 -10.77
C LEU A 27 -21.08 5.70 -10.98
N THR A 28 -19.98 6.42 -10.77
CA THR A 28 -19.93 7.85 -11.08
C THR A 28 -19.98 8.06 -12.58
N LYS A 29 -20.74 9.06 -13.03
CA LYS A 29 -20.70 9.47 -14.43
C LYS A 29 -19.37 10.17 -14.69
N GLY A 30 -18.55 9.59 -15.57
CA GLY A 30 -17.23 10.14 -15.85
C GLY A 30 -17.24 11.38 -16.75
N VAL A 31 -16.06 12.00 -16.87
CA VAL A 31 -15.86 13.31 -17.52
C VAL A 31 -15.26 13.23 -18.93
N THR A 32 -14.90 12.04 -19.41
CA THR A 32 -14.33 11.81 -20.73
C THR A 32 -15.38 11.16 -21.65
N ALA A 33 -15.17 11.20 -22.97
CA ALA A 33 -16.07 10.52 -23.90
C ALA A 33 -16.18 9.01 -23.60
N ILE A 34 -15.02 8.37 -23.40
CA ILE A 34 -14.91 6.95 -23.04
C ILE A 34 -15.63 6.64 -21.73
N SER A 35 -15.44 7.45 -20.68
CA SER A 35 -16.07 7.14 -19.39
C SER A 35 -17.59 7.31 -19.41
N ARG A 36 -18.11 8.18 -20.29
CA ARG A 36 -19.55 8.27 -20.57
C ARG A 36 -20.07 7.01 -21.28
N GLU A 37 -19.34 6.49 -22.28
CA GLU A 37 -19.70 5.22 -22.95
C GLU A 37 -19.68 4.03 -21.99
N VAL A 38 -18.66 3.92 -21.14
CA VAL A 38 -18.55 2.87 -20.11
C VAL A 38 -19.73 2.95 -19.13
N TYR A 39 -20.11 4.15 -18.70
CA TYR A 39 -21.28 4.36 -17.85
C TYR A 39 -22.58 3.94 -18.55
N ASP A 40 -22.79 4.33 -19.80
CA ASP A 40 -24.01 3.99 -20.54
C ASP A 40 -24.12 2.48 -20.80
N LEU A 41 -23.00 1.82 -21.11
CA LEU A 41 -22.90 0.37 -21.18
C LEU A 41 -23.25 -0.30 -19.86
N HIS A 42 -22.67 0.18 -18.75
CA HIS A 42 -23.00 -0.33 -17.41
C HIS A 42 -24.49 -0.23 -17.13
N MET A 43 -25.11 0.93 -17.39
CA MET A 43 -26.54 1.13 -17.16
C MET A 43 -27.40 0.24 -18.04
N LEU A 44 -27.05 0.07 -19.32
CA LEU A 44 -27.72 -0.86 -20.23
C LEU A 44 -27.70 -2.30 -19.67
N VAL A 45 -26.53 -2.79 -19.29
CA VAL A 45 -26.37 -4.15 -18.72
C VAL A 45 -27.15 -4.27 -17.41
N LEU A 46 -27.08 -3.27 -16.54
CA LEU A 46 -27.80 -3.24 -15.28
C LEU A 46 -29.32 -3.35 -15.48
N TYR A 47 -29.88 -2.63 -16.46
CA TYR A 47 -31.31 -2.72 -16.79
C TYR A 47 -31.70 -4.09 -17.34
N ILE A 48 -30.88 -4.69 -18.20
CA ILE A 48 -31.10 -6.05 -18.71
C ILE A 48 -31.10 -7.05 -17.55
N CYS A 49 -30.07 -7.02 -16.69
CA CYS A 49 -29.97 -7.88 -15.51
C CYS A 49 -31.15 -7.69 -14.55
N THR A 50 -31.59 -6.46 -14.34
CA THR A 50 -32.75 -6.15 -13.49
C THR A 50 -34.03 -6.74 -14.08
N ALA A 51 -34.25 -6.60 -15.40
CA ALA A 51 -35.41 -7.19 -16.07
C ALA A 51 -35.42 -8.72 -15.97
N ILE A 52 -34.28 -9.36 -16.21
CA ILE A 52 -34.11 -10.82 -16.04
C ILE A 52 -34.39 -11.22 -14.59
N GLY A 53 -33.84 -10.48 -13.63
CA GLY A 53 -34.08 -10.70 -12.20
C GLY A 53 -35.56 -10.65 -11.85
N ILE A 54 -36.28 -9.63 -12.32
CA ILE A 54 -37.74 -9.52 -12.11
C ILE A 54 -38.49 -10.72 -12.69
N ILE A 55 -38.11 -11.19 -13.88
CA ILE A 55 -38.74 -12.36 -14.52
C ILE A 55 -38.47 -13.63 -13.70
N VAL A 56 -37.22 -13.90 -13.34
CA VAL A 56 -36.81 -15.10 -12.61
C VAL A 56 -37.38 -15.12 -11.20
N PHE A 57 -37.17 -14.04 -10.43
CA PHE A 57 -37.71 -13.94 -9.08
C PHE A 57 -39.24 -13.91 -9.09
N GLY A 58 -39.86 -13.24 -10.07
CA GLY A 58 -41.31 -13.23 -10.26
C GLY A 58 -41.86 -14.64 -10.47
N ALA A 59 -41.28 -15.43 -11.38
CA ALA A 59 -41.66 -16.81 -11.61
C ALA A 59 -41.45 -17.69 -10.36
N MET A 60 -40.33 -17.50 -9.66
CA MET A 60 -40.02 -18.23 -8.42
C MET A 60 -41.02 -17.90 -7.30
N PHE A 61 -41.28 -16.62 -7.03
CA PHE A 61 -42.26 -16.17 -6.04
C PHE A 61 -43.67 -16.64 -6.39
N TRP A 62 -44.04 -16.59 -7.66
CA TRP A 62 -45.31 -17.13 -8.14
C TRP A 62 -45.40 -18.63 -7.89
N SER A 63 -44.36 -19.41 -8.24
CA SER A 63 -44.33 -20.85 -7.98
C SER A 63 -44.47 -21.15 -6.48
N MET A 64 -43.69 -20.50 -5.62
CA MET A 64 -43.77 -20.68 -4.16
C MET A 64 -45.13 -20.29 -3.57
N ALA A 65 -45.75 -19.22 -4.08
CA ALA A 65 -47.04 -18.74 -3.57
C ALA A 65 -48.21 -19.63 -3.99
N PHE A 66 -48.19 -20.16 -5.23
CA PHE A 66 -49.33 -20.86 -5.83
C PHE A 66 -49.18 -22.39 -5.83
N HIS A 67 -47.97 -22.93 -5.90
CA HIS A 67 -47.70 -24.38 -5.99
C HIS A 67 -47.24 -25.00 -4.67
N ARG A 68 -47.24 -24.26 -3.56
CA ARG A 68 -46.90 -24.80 -2.24
C ARG A 68 -47.86 -25.91 -1.81
N LYS A 69 -47.31 -26.95 -1.18
CA LYS A 69 -48.03 -28.13 -0.66
C LYS A 69 -49.22 -27.77 0.24
N SER A 70 -49.12 -26.70 1.02
CA SER A 70 -50.20 -26.24 1.92
C SER A 70 -51.49 -25.81 1.19
N LYS A 71 -51.43 -25.55 -0.11
CA LYS A 71 -52.62 -25.27 -0.94
C LYS A 71 -53.27 -26.53 -1.55
N GLY A 72 -52.74 -27.73 -1.26
CA GLY A 72 -53.28 -28.98 -1.78
C GLY A 72 -53.02 -29.20 -3.28
N VAL A 73 -52.07 -28.47 -3.87
CA VAL A 73 -51.69 -28.62 -5.28
C VAL A 73 -51.02 -29.98 -5.48
N LYS A 74 -51.52 -30.76 -6.45
CA LYS A 74 -50.87 -31.99 -6.90
C LYS A 74 -49.78 -31.64 -7.93
N PRO A 75 -48.58 -32.23 -7.83
CA PRO A 75 -47.54 -32.01 -8.82
C PRO A 75 -48.03 -32.47 -10.20
N ALA A 76 -47.56 -31.80 -11.26
CA ALA A 76 -47.81 -32.21 -12.63
C ALA A 76 -46.79 -33.27 -13.06
N ASP A 77 -47.18 -34.12 -14.03
CA ASP A 77 -46.38 -35.28 -14.49
C ASP A 77 -45.59 -35.01 -15.79
N PHE A 78 -45.39 -33.74 -16.18
CA PHE A 78 -44.55 -33.41 -17.33
C PHE A 78 -43.07 -33.42 -16.94
N HIS A 79 -42.19 -33.79 -17.87
CA HIS A 79 -40.75 -33.86 -17.63
C HIS A 79 -39.92 -32.89 -18.48
N GLU A 80 -40.41 -32.50 -19.66
CA GLU A 80 -39.66 -31.65 -20.59
C GLU A 80 -40.59 -30.83 -21.49
N SER A 81 -40.02 -29.82 -22.12
CA SER A 81 -40.66 -29.10 -23.21
C SER A 81 -39.59 -28.55 -24.13
N THR A 82 -39.31 -29.28 -25.21
CA THR A 82 -38.30 -28.89 -26.22
C THR A 82 -38.52 -27.46 -26.73
N LYS A 83 -39.78 -27.02 -26.83
CA LYS A 83 -40.10 -25.63 -27.25
C LYS A 83 -39.63 -24.59 -26.23
N VAL A 84 -39.86 -24.84 -24.94
CA VAL A 84 -39.41 -23.95 -23.86
C VAL A 84 -37.88 -23.99 -23.76
N GLU A 85 -37.29 -25.17 -23.92
CA GLU A 85 -35.85 -25.36 -23.92
C GLU A 85 -35.14 -24.61 -25.04
N VAL A 86 -35.65 -24.67 -26.26
CA VAL A 86 -35.14 -23.89 -27.39
C VAL A 86 -35.28 -22.40 -27.10
N LEU A 87 -36.42 -21.95 -26.56
CA LEU A 87 -36.67 -20.54 -26.29
C LEU A 87 -35.74 -19.97 -25.22
N TRP A 88 -35.59 -20.65 -24.08
CA TRP A 88 -34.70 -20.19 -23.00
C TRP A 88 -33.22 -20.31 -23.35
N THR A 89 -32.86 -21.00 -24.43
CA THR A 89 -31.48 -21.10 -24.91
C THR A 89 -31.22 -20.01 -25.94
N ALA A 90 -32.14 -19.81 -26.89
CA ALA A 90 -32.01 -18.81 -27.94
C ALA A 90 -32.07 -17.37 -27.39
N ILE A 91 -32.95 -17.08 -26.42
CA ILE A 91 -33.11 -15.73 -25.87
C ILE A 91 -31.81 -15.23 -25.23
N PRO A 92 -31.15 -15.96 -24.30
CA PRO A 92 -29.87 -15.53 -23.73
C PRO A 92 -28.78 -15.32 -24.78
N ILE A 93 -28.70 -16.19 -25.81
CA ILE A 93 -27.72 -16.04 -26.90
C ILE A 93 -27.93 -14.70 -27.61
N VAL A 94 -29.18 -14.36 -27.96
CA VAL A 94 -29.49 -13.09 -28.64
C VAL A 94 -29.17 -11.89 -27.75
N ILE A 95 -29.49 -11.96 -26.46
CA ILE A 95 -29.18 -10.90 -25.49
C ILE A 95 -27.67 -10.66 -25.41
N LEU A 96 -26.87 -11.73 -25.29
CA LEU A 96 -25.41 -11.64 -25.21
C LEU A 96 -24.80 -11.05 -26.48
N ILE A 97 -25.26 -11.47 -27.66
CA ILE A 97 -24.77 -10.92 -28.94
C ILE A 97 -25.09 -9.42 -29.03
N ALA A 98 -26.31 -9.01 -28.67
CA ALA A 98 -26.71 -7.61 -28.70
C ALA A 98 -25.88 -6.73 -27.74
N MET A 99 -25.50 -7.26 -26.58
CA MET A 99 -24.64 -6.57 -25.61
C MET A 99 -23.17 -6.52 -26.04
N ALA A 100 -22.68 -7.56 -26.72
CA ALA A 100 -21.27 -7.66 -27.11
C ALA A 100 -20.85 -6.59 -28.12
N ILE A 101 -21.71 -6.25 -29.09
CA ILE A 101 -21.37 -5.31 -30.17
C ILE A 101 -20.92 -3.93 -29.65
N PRO A 102 -21.74 -3.19 -28.87
CA PRO A 102 -21.33 -1.87 -28.38
C PRO A 102 -20.17 -1.99 -27.36
N ALA A 103 -20.14 -3.06 -26.55
CA ALA A 103 -19.04 -3.29 -25.61
C ALA A 103 -17.68 -3.45 -26.32
N THR A 104 -17.63 -4.21 -27.42
CA THR A 104 -16.41 -4.38 -28.22
C THR A 104 -15.99 -3.08 -28.90
N GLN A 105 -16.93 -2.27 -29.38
CA GLN A 105 -16.61 -0.98 -29.99
C GLN A 105 -15.95 -0.02 -28.99
N THR A 106 -16.53 0.11 -27.79
CA THR A 106 -15.94 0.94 -26.72
C THR A 106 -14.59 0.38 -26.28
N LEU A 107 -14.44 -0.95 -26.17
CA LEU A 107 -13.15 -1.57 -25.83
C LEU A 107 -12.06 -1.24 -26.86
N ILE A 108 -12.37 -1.33 -28.16
CA ILE A 108 -11.41 -0.97 -29.22
C ILE A 108 -11.02 0.50 -29.11
N ALA A 109 -11.97 1.40 -28.84
CA ALA A 109 -11.68 2.82 -28.66
C ALA A 109 -10.83 3.09 -27.42
N MET A 110 -11.05 2.35 -26.32
CA MET A 110 -10.24 2.42 -25.11
C MET A 110 -8.78 1.99 -25.34
N GLU A 111 -8.55 0.98 -26.18
CA GLU A 111 -7.21 0.44 -26.44
C GLU A 111 -6.44 1.18 -27.56
N ASP A 112 -7.08 2.12 -28.27
CA ASP A 112 -6.41 2.94 -29.28
C ASP A 112 -5.50 4.00 -28.62
N ASN A 113 -4.21 3.68 -28.49
CA ASN A 113 -3.20 4.56 -27.92
C ASN A 113 -2.46 5.45 -28.96
N GLU A 114 -2.86 5.41 -30.24
CA GLU A 114 -2.15 6.13 -31.30
C GLU A 114 -2.36 7.65 -31.25
N ASN A 115 -1.46 8.41 -31.88
CA ASN A 115 -1.59 9.87 -32.07
C ASN A 115 -1.81 10.69 -30.79
N SER A 116 -1.04 10.41 -29.73
CA SER A 116 -1.09 11.18 -28.49
C SER A 116 -0.34 12.52 -28.61
N ASP A 117 -0.86 13.55 -27.94
CA ASP A 117 -0.25 14.88 -27.86
C ASP A 117 0.80 14.97 -26.74
N VAL A 118 0.59 14.21 -25.65
CA VAL A 118 1.45 14.19 -24.46
C VAL A 118 1.65 12.74 -24.04
N THR A 119 2.89 12.33 -23.77
CA THR A 119 3.21 11.01 -23.19
C THR A 119 3.83 11.15 -21.81
N ILE A 120 3.25 10.46 -20.83
CA ILE A 120 3.68 10.48 -19.43
C ILE A 120 3.94 9.04 -18.98
N GLN A 121 5.13 8.76 -18.46
CA GLN A 121 5.39 7.52 -17.75
C GLN A 121 4.87 7.62 -16.33
N ILE A 122 4.16 6.58 -15.90
CA ILE A 122 3.68 6.40 -14.54
C ILE A 122 4.36 5.16 -13.98
N THR A 123 5.14 5.32 -12.92
CA THR A 123 5.76 4.19 -12.21
C THR A 123 5.15 4.07 -10.82
N GLY A 124 4.54 2.92 -10.50
CA GLY A 124 4.11 2.59 -9.14
C GLY A 124 5.27 2.08 -8.29
N SER A 125 5.32 2.51 -7.03
CA SER A 125 6.23 2.02 -5.99
C SER A 125 5.47 1.95 -4.65
N GLN A 126 5.91 1.16 -3.69
CA GLN A 126 5.36 1.10 -2.34
C GLN A 126 5.75 2.36 -1.54
N TRP A 127 4.84 3.27 -1.19
CA TRP A 127 3.45 3.45 -1.63
C TRP A 127 3.29 4.89 -2.16
N LYS A 128 3.64 5.08 -3.43
CA LYS A 128 3.71 6.37 -4.13
C LYS A 128 3.70 6.19 -5.65
N TRP A 129 3.50 7.28 -6.37
CA TRP A 129 3.51 7.29 -7.83
C TRP A 129 4.61 8.22 -8.35
N HIS A 130 5.39 7.77 -9.33
CA HIS A 130 6.36 8.60 -10.04
C HIS A 130 5.83 8.96 -11.41
N TYR A 131 5.87 10.24 -11.75
CA TYR A 131 5.44 10.78 -13.03
C TYR A 131 6.63 11.32 -13.79
N LYS A 132 6.79 10.93 -15.06
CA LYS A 132 7.83 11.44 -15.95
C LYS A 132 7.26 11.85 -17.30
N TYR A 133 7.48 13.10 -17.69
CA TYR A 133 7.01 13.68 -18.95
C TYR A 133 8.14 13.61 -19.98
N PHE A 134 8.00 12.76 -21.00
CA PHE A 134 9.09 12.41 -21.93
C PHE A 134 9.73 13.62 -22.63
N ASP A 135 8.90 14.50 -23.19
CA ASP A 135 9.37 15.61 -24.01
C ASP A 135 9.56 16.92 -23.23
N GLN A 136 9.27 16.90 -21.92
CA GLN A 136 9.28 18.09 -21.09
C GLN A 136 10.42 18.10 -20.06
N GLY A 137 11.13 16.98 -19.87
CA GLY A 137 12.21 16.90 -18.89
C GLY A 137 11.75 17.07 -17.44
N ILE A 138 10.46 16.85 -17.17
CA ILE A 138 9.85 16.96 -15.85
C ILE A 138 9.65 15.56 -15.29
N GLU A 139 10.11 15.31 -14.07
CA GLU A 139 9.78 14.11 -13.32
C GLU A 139 9.71 14.37 -11.82
N TYR A 140 8.80 13.68 -11.12
CA TYR A 140 8.63 13.80 -9.68
C TYR A 140 7.84 12.63 -9.09
N TYR A 141 8.04 12.39 -7.80
CA TYR A 141 7.18 11.52 -6.99
C TYR A 141 5.99 12.30 -6.44
N SER A 142 4.87 11.60 -6.31
CA SER A 142 3.62 12.01 -5.71
C SER A 142 3.31 11.06 -4.56
N VAL A 143 3.19 11.61 -3.35
CA VAL A 143 2.92 10.87 -2.12
C VAL A 143 1.66 11.39 -1.44
N LEU A 144 1.04 10.59 -0.57
CA LEU A 144 -0.09 11.01 0.25
C LEU A 144 0.25 12.27 1.07
N SER A 145 -0.59 13.30 0.99
CA SER A 145 -0.44 14.52 1.79
C SER A 145 -1.30 14.56 3.06
N THR A 146 -2.20 13.58 3.24
CA THR A 146 -2.97 13.45 4.48
C THR A 146 -2.00 13.24 5.65
N PRO A 147 -2.02 14.09 6.69
CA PRO A 147 -1.13 13.94 7.84
C PRO A 147 -1.36 12.61 8.56
N ARG A 148 -0.26 11.98 9.00
CA ARG A 148 -0.28 10.71 9.76
C ARG A 148 -1.24 10.72 10.94
N GLU A 149 -1.27 11.81 11.69
CA GLU A 149 -2.17 12.02 12.84
C GLU A 149 -3.67 11.86 12.51
N GLN A 150 -4.08 12.01 11.24
CA GLN A 150 -5.47 11.84 10.83
C GLN A 150 -5.87 10.37 10.61
N TYR A 151 -4.92 9.48 10.33
CA TYR A 151 -5.19 8.09 9.98
C TYR A 151 -4.52 7.05 10.89
N GLU A 152 -3.47 7.44 11.61
CA GLU A 152 -2.91 6.67 12.72
C GLU A 152 -3.79 6.95 13.95
N ASN A 153 -4.69 6.02 14.29
CA ASN A 153 -5.66 6.13 15.39
C ASN A 153 -5.01 6.11 16.80
N GLN A 154 -3.96 6.91 17.02
CA GLN A 154 -3.12 6.93 18.22
C GLN A 154 -3.55 7.98 19.26
N LEU A 155 -4.53 8.85 18.95
CA LEU A 155 -5.03 9.87 19.87
C LEU A 155 -6.53 9.67 20.13
N GLU A 156 -6.96 9.84 21.39
CA GLU A 156 -8.38 9.85 21.80
C GLU A 156 -9.18 10.96 21.10
N THR A 157 -8.51 11.95 20.51
CA THR A 157 -9.09 12.93 19.61
C THR A 157 -8.59 12.66 18.18
N SER A 158 -9.38 11.96 17.36
CA SER A 158 -9.08 11.86 15.93
C SER A 158 -8.98 13.27 15.34
N ALA A 159 -7.85 13.60 14.72
CA ALA A 159 -7.67 14.87 14.03
C ALA A 159 -8.78 15.08 12.99
N ILE A 160 -9.14 16.34 12.74
CA ILE A 160 -10.25 16.68 11.83
C ILE A 160 -9.92 16.16 10.43
N LYS A 161 -10.76 15.27 9.92
CA LYS A 161 -10.65 14.70 8.58
C LYS A 161 -11.29 15.65 7.58
N GLY A 162 -10.54 16.02 6.54
CA GLY A 162 -11.05 16.82 5.44
C GLY A 162 -11.99 16.04 4.52
N GLU A 163 -12.64 16.74 3.59
CA GLU A 163 -13.53 16.15 2.57
C GLU A 163 -12.82 15.07 1.74
N ASN A 164 -11.56 15.32 1.36
CA ASN A 164 -10.75 14.42 0.54
C ASN A 164 -9.74 13.60 1.36
N TYR A 165 -10.11 13.23 2.59
CA TYR A 165 -9.29 12.39 3.46
C TYR A 165 -8.79 11.13 2.72
N LEU A 166 -7.47 10.89 2.75
CA LEU A 166 -6.76 9.82 2.03
C LEU A 166 -6.75 9.91 0.50
N LEU A 167 -7.21 11.01 -0.08
CA LEU A 167 -7.30 11.20 -1.53
C LEU A 167 -6.47 12.38 -2.05
N GLU A 168 -5.70 13.03 -1.19
CA GLU A 168 -4.83 14.16 -1.55
C GLU A 168 -3.37 13.74 -1.62
N VAL A 169 -2.64 14.39 -2.52
CA VAL A 169 -1.18 14.20 -2.68
C VAL A 169 -0.45 15.53 -2.53
N ASP A 170 0.87 15.46 -2.37
CA ASP A 170 1.74 16.64 -2.33
C ASP A 170 1.96 17.25 -3.73
N LYS A 171 2.07 16.41 -4.76
CA LYS A 171 2.34 16.81 -6.16
C LYS A 171 1.40 16.10 -7.13
N PRO A 172 0.32 16.75 -7.60
CA PRO A 172 -0.60 16.13 -8.55
C PRO A 172 0.06 15.87 -9.92
N LEU A 173 -0.45 14.89 -10.66
CA LEU A 173 -0.22 14.76 -12.09
C LEU A 173 -0.93 15.92 -12.81
N VAL A 174 -0.25 16.67 -13.67
CA VAL A 174 -0.84 17.82 -14.35
C VAL A 174 -0.96 17.54 -15.85
N ILE A 175 -2.17 17.68 -16.40
CA ILE A 175 -2.43 17.45 -17.82
C ILE A 175 -3.25 18.59 -18.46
N PRO A 176 -3.11 18.84 -19.77
CA PRO A 176 -3.93 19.82 -20.47
C PRO A 176 -5.31 19.28 -20.86
N THR A 177 -6.32 20.14 -20.85
CA THR A 177 -7.62 19.88 -21.50
C THR A 177 -7.46 19.67 -23.01
N ASN A 178 -8.41 18.97 -23.63
CA ASN A 178 -8.57 18.82 -25.08
C ASN A 178 -7.42 18.12 -25.83
N LYS A 179 -6.46 17.56 -25.10
CA LYS A 179 -5.31 16.83 -25.62
C LYS A 179 -5.40 15.35 -25.27
N LYS A 180 -4.99 14.47 -26.19
CA LYS A 180 -4.90 13.03 -25.92
C LYS A 180 -3.60 12.78 -25.16
N VAL A 181 -3.73 12.44 -23.88
CA VAL A 181 -2.61 12.12 -23.01
C VAL A 181 -2.49 10.61 -22.92
N ARG A 182 -1.32 10.09 -23.32
CA ARG A 182 -0.96 8.69 -23.21
C ARG A 182 -0.14 8.45 -21.96
N PHE A 183 -0.50 7.41 -21.23
CA PHE A 183 0.17 6.93 -20.03
C PHE A 183 0.93 5.64 -20.35
N LEU A 184 2.21 5.62 -20.01
CA LEU A 184 3.05 4.41 -20.03
C LEU A 184 3.21 3.93 -18.58
N ILE A 185 2.53 2.86 -18.21
CA ILE A 185 2.30 2.46 -16.83
C ILE A 185 3.11 1.21 -16.51
N THR A 186 3.98 1.30 -15.50
CA THR A 186 4.88 0.22 -15.05
C THR A 186 5.05 0.28 -13.53
N SER A 187 5.72 -0.69 -12.93
CA SER A 187 6.15 -0.66 -11.53
C SER A 187 7.66 -0.93 -11.41
N ASP A 188 8.29 -0.44 -10.33
CA ASP A 188 9.67 -0.77 -9.96
C ASP A 188 9.79 -1.76 -8.79
N ASP A 189 8.67 -2.21 -8.22
CA ASP A 189 8.65 -3.20 -7.13
C ASP A 189 7.62 -4.34 -7.32
N VAL A 190 6.39 -4.17 -6.83
CA VAL A 190 5.27 -5.13 -6.88
C VAL A 190 4.19 -4.64 -7.86
N ILE A 191 3.14 -5.42 -8.09
CA ILE A 191 2.04 -4.97 -8.94
C ILE A 191 1.25 -3.87 -8.20
N HIS A 192 0.96 -2.78 -8.91
CA HIS A 192 0.00 -1.75 -8.53
C HIS A 192 -1.05 -1.62 -9.64
N ALA A 193 -2.06 -0.77 -9.47
CA ALA A 193 -2.92 -0.37 -10.59
C ALA A 193 -3.29 1.10 -10.50
N TRP A 194 -3.01 1.85 -11.56
CA TRP A 194 -3.31 3.26 -11.64
C TRP A 194 -4.76 3.43 -12.09
N TRP A 195 -5.62 3.95 -11.21
CA TRP A 195 -7.05 4.07 -11.47
C TRP A 195 -7.58 5.47 -11.17
N VAL A 196 -8.11 6.15 -12.20
CA VAL A 196 -8.86 7.40 -12.07
C VAL A 196 -10.29 7.16 -12.57
N PRO A 197 -11.26 6.93 -11.67
CA PRO A 197 -12.64 6.56 -12.04
C PRO A 197 -13.31 7.55 -12.99
N ALA A 198 -13.10 8.85 -12.78
CA ALA A 198 -13.69 9.90 -13.62
C ALA A 198 -13.28 9.78 -15.11
N PHE A 199 -12.12 9.18 -15.38
CA PHE A 199 -11.62 8.98 -16.74
C PHE A 199 -11.97 7.60 -17.31
N ALA A 200 -12.51 6.69 -16.49
CA ALA A 200 -12.64 5.26 -16.79
C ALA A 200 -11.31 4.60 -17.22
N VAL A 201 -10.19 5.10 -16.68
CA VAL A 201 -8.86 4.54 -16.92
C VAL A 201 -8.44 3.78 -15.68
N LYS A 202 -8.34 2.45 -15.80
CA LYS A 202 -7.66 1.56 -14.85
C LYS A 202 -6.66 0.74 -15.63
N GLN A 203 -5.39 0.82 -15.27
CA GLN A 203 -4.37 -0.05 -15.86
C GLN A 203 -3.38 -0.51 -14.81
N ASP A 204 -3.04 -1.78 -14.85
CA ASP A 204 -2.09 -2.37 -13.91
C ASP A 204 -0.67 -1.89 -14.23
N ALA A 205 0.09 -1.63 -13.17
CA ALA A 205 1.49 -1.24 -13.18
C ALA A 205 2.32 -2.47 -12.82
N ASN A 206 2.86 -3.14 -13.84
CA ASN A 206 3.48 -4.45 -13.69
C ASN A 206 5.01 -4.32 -13.74
N PRO A 207 5.76 -4.86 -12.77
CA PRO A 207 7.20 -4.90 -12.85
C PRO A 207 7.67 -5.62 -14.13
N GLY A 208 8.55 -4.97 -14.89
CA GLY A 208 9.12 -5.54 -16.13
C GLY A 208 8.24 -5.41 -17.39
N PHE A 209 7.05 -4.79 -17.31
CA PHE A 209 6.18 -4.55 -18.46
C PHE A 209 5.71 -3.10 -18.48
N ILE A 210 5.60 -2.53 -19.69
CA ILE A 210 4.96 -1.23 -19.89
C ILE A 210 3.58 -1.49 -20.48
N ASN A 211 2.55 -1.13 -19.72
CA ASN A 211 1.19 -1.08 -20.20
C ASN A 211 0.84 0.32 -20.69
N GLU A 212 -0.09 0.44 -21.62
CA GLU A 212 -0.54 1.72 -22.15
C GLU A 212 -2.00 1.98 -21.77
N ALA A 213 -2.30 3.24 -21.50
CA ALA A 213 -3.67 3.74 -21.41
C ALA A 213 -3.69 5.19 -21.87
N TRP A 214 -4.86 5.75 -22.15
CA TRP A 214 -4.96 7.14 -22.54
C TRP A 214 -6.20 7.82 -21.97
N THR A 215 -6.16 9.15 -21.90
CA THR A 215 -7.32 9.97 -21.57
C THR A 215 -7.35 11.24 -22.43
N LYS A 216 -8.55 11.79 -22.62
CA LYS A 216 -8.76 13.14 -23.14
C LYS A 216 -9.88 13.77 -22.31
N VAL A 217 -9.53 14.83 -21.60
CA VAL A 217 -10.44 15.51 -20.67
C VAL A 217 -10.82 16.85 -21.26
N ASP A 218 -12.13 17.13 -21.31
CA ASP A 218 -12.66 18.31 -21.99
C ASP A 218 -12.65 19.55 -21.06
N GLU A 219 -12.86 19.34 -19.76
CA GLU A 219 -13.07 20.40 -18.77
C GLU A 219 -11.91 20.46 -17.75
N PRO A 220 -11.44 21.66 -17.38
CA PRO A 220 -10.48 21.82 -16.29
C PRO A 220 -11.06 21.36 -14.95
N GLY A 221 -10.21 20.84 -14.08
CA GLY A 221 -10.64 20.37 -12.77
C GLY A 221 -9.62 19.50 -12.05
N VAL A 222 -9.98 19.06 -10.85
CA VAL A 222 -9.17 18.13 -10.05
C VAL A 222 -9.89 16.80 -9.94
N TYR A 223 -9.24 15.75 -10.40
CA TYR A 223 -9.77 14.40 -10.43
C TYR A 223 -8.94 13.49 -9.54
N ARG A 224 -9.62 12.62 -8.80
CA ARG A 224 -8.98 11.74 -7.80
C ARG A 224 -9.08 10.28 -8.22
N GLY A 225 -8.08 9.53 -7.81
CA GLY A 225 -7.93 8.12 -8.04
C GLY A 225 -7.23 7.44 -6.88
N GLN A 226 -7.13 6.12 -6.93
CA GLN A 226 -6.45 5.30 -5.91
C GLN A 226 -5.74 4.13 -6.58
N CYS A 227 -4.77 3.54 -5.88
CA CYS A 227 -4.24 2.25 -6.29
C CYS A 227 -5.35 1.19 -6.24
N ALA A 228 -5.51 0.43 -7.32
CA ALA A 228 -6.58 -0.56 -7.48
C ALA A 228 -6.10 -2.02 -7.53
N GLU A 229 -4.86 -2.28 -7.09
CA GLU A 229 -4.29 -3.62 -6.96
C GLU A 229 -3.58 -3.74 -5.60
N LEU A 230 -3.82 -4.82 -4.86
CA LEU A 230 -3.29 -4.97 -3.50
C LEU A 230 -1.76 -5.03 -3.51
N CYS A 231 -1.12 -3.96 -3.07
CA CYS A 231 0.34 -3.79 -3.13
C CYS A 231 1.03 -3.76 -1.76
N GLY A 232 0.39 -4.25 -0.70
CA GLY A 232 0.98 -4.39 0.64
C GLY A 232 0.32 -3.53 1.73
N LYS A 233 1.03 -3.35 2.85
CA LYS A 233 0.52 -2.73 4.09
C LYS A 233 -0.17 -1.39 3.86
N ASP A 234 0.47 -0.49 3.13
CA ASP A 234 -0.06 0.86 2.92
C ASP A 234 -0.76 1.03 1.57
N HIS A 235 -1.30 -0.06 0.99
CA HIS A 235 -2.08 -0.04 -0.25
C HIS A 235 -3.18 1.04 -0.26
N GLY A 236 -3.86 1.25 0.87
CA GLY A 236 -4.89 2.27 1.04
C GLY A 236 -4.39 3.73 1.15
N PHE A 237 -3.08 3.96 1.08
CA PHE A 237 -2.43 5.26 1.36
C PHE A 237 -1.57 5.78 0.21
N MET A 238 -1.83 5.34 -1.03
CA MET A 238 -1.18 5.87 -2.24
C MET A 238 -2.19 6.39 -3.28
N PRO A 239 -2.87 7.50 -2.99
CA PRO A 239 -3.86 8.08 -3.89
C PRO A 239 -3.21 8.71 -5.13
N ILE A 240 -4.07 9.05 -6.08
CA ILE A 240 -3.74 9.74 -7.31
C ILE A 240 -4.55 11.03 -7.35
N VAL A 241 -3.91 12.15 -7.67
CA VAL A 241 -4.61 13.39 -8.03
C VAL A 241 -4.14 13.81 -9.41
N VAL A 242 -5.10 14.10 -10.29
CA VAL A 242 -4.86 14.66 -11.61
C VAL A 242 -5.46 16.05 -11.68
N GLU A 243 -4.61 17.06 -11.84
CA GLU A 243 -5.02 18.43 -12.12
C GLU A 243 -5.08 18.62 -13.65
N VAL A 244 -6.29 18.83 -14.15
CA VAL A 244 -6.52 19.14 -15.56
C VAL A 244 -6.60 20.65 -15.69
N LYS A 245 -5.62 21.21 -16.39
CA LYS A 245 -5.50 22.66 -16.63
C LYS A 245 -5.95 23.00 -18.04
N SER A 246 -6.37 24.24 -18.26
CA SER A 246 -6.52 24.74 -19.64
C SER A 246 -5.18 24.64 -20.39
N GLU A 247 -5.20 24.58 -21.73
CA GLU A 247 -3.95 24.51 -22.51
C GLU A 247 -3.01 25.69 -22.20
N ALA A 248 -3.55 26.88 -21.93
CA ALA A 248 -2.77 28.07 -21.55
C ALA A 248 -2.15 27.94 -20.16
N ASP A 249 -2.93 27.52 -19.16
CA ASP A 249 -2.43 27.33 -17.79
C ASP A 249 -1.44 26.17 -17.69
N TYR A 250 -1.61 25.14 -18.52
CA TYR A 250 -0.65 24.05 -18.64
C TYR A 250 0.70 24.55 -19.20
N ALA A 251 0.68 25.42 -20.21
CA ALA A 251 1.90 26.02 -20.74
C ALA A 251 2.63 26.89 -19.70
N ILE A 252 1.89 27.66 -18.89
CA ILE A 252 2.46 28.42 -17.76
C ILE A 252 3.09 27.45 -16.75
N TRP A 253 2.38 26.39 -16.38
CA TRP A 253 2.89 25.39 -15.45
C TRP A 253 4.18 24.72 -15.97
N LEU A 254 4.28 24.42 -17.26
CA LEU A 254 5.50 23.88 -17.86
C LEU A 254 6.69 24.83 -17.68
N ASP A 255 6.50 26.13 -17.96
CA ASP A 255 7.56 27.13 -17.79
C ASP A 255 7.99 27.25 -16.32
N GLU A 256 7.05 27.26 -15.39
CA GLU A 256 7.33 27.25 -13.95
C GLU A 256 8.15 26.00 -13.53
N GLN A 257 7.77 24.82 -14.03
CA GLN A 257 8.53 23.59 -13.75
C GLN A 257 9.95 23.66 -14.32
N HIS A 258 10.12 24.16 -15.55
CA HIS A 258 11.44 24.34 -16.16
C HIS A 258 12.31 25.31 -15.37
N GLN A 259 11.74 26.39 -14.85
CA GLN A 259 12.45 27.33 -13.99
C GLN A 259 12.87 26.68 -12.66
N ILE A 260 11.98 25.92 -12.01
CA ILE A 260 12.29 25.19 -10.76
C ILE A 260 13.43 24.20 -11.00
N ILE A 261 13.37 23.43 -12.09
CA ILE A 261 14.42 22.46 -12.46
C ILE A 261 15.75 23.18 -12.73
N ALA A 262 15.73 24.30 -13.44
CA ALA A 262 16.94 25.08 -13.71
C ALA A 262 17.56 25.64 -12.41
N GLN A 263 16.74 26.14 -11.49
CA GLN A 263 17.20 26.62 -10.18
C GLN A 263 17.76 25.49 -9.32
N ALA A 264 17.09 24.33 -9.30
CA ALA A 264 17.58 23.15 -8.59
C ALA A 264 18.93 22.66 -9.15
N ALA A 265 19.09 22.64 -10.48
CA ALA A 265 20.35 22.28 -11.12
C ALA A 265 21.48 23.27 -10.79
N GLU A 266 21.19 24.56 -10.70
CA GLU A 266 22.18 25.56 -10.29
C GLU A 266 22.53 25.45 -8.80
N ALA A 267 21.54 25.21 -7.94
CA ALA A 267 21.76 24.95 -6.52
C ALA A 267 22.60 23.68 -6.30
N GLU A 268 22.38 22.63 -7.11
CA GLU A 268 23.20 21.42 -7.07
C GLU A 268 24.64 21.70 -7.50
N LYS A 269 24.87 22.45 -8.60
CA LYS A 269 26.23 22.85 -8.99
C LYS A 269 26.94 23.69 -7.92
N ALA A 270 26.21 24.56 -7.24
CA ALA A 270 26.74 25.32 -6.11
C ALA A 270 27.10 24.41 -4.94
N SER A 271 26.27 23.39 -4.67
CA SER A 271 26.50 22.39 -3.62
C SER A 271 27.80 21.60 -3.83
N LEU A 272 28.13 21.26 -5.08
CA LEU A 272 29.34 20.51 -5.43
C LEU A 272 30.65 21.22 -5.08
N ASN A 273 30.62 22.55 -4.95
CA ASN A 273 31.79 23.36 -4.61
C ASN A 273 31.77 23.88 -3.17
N ALA A 274 30.69 23.60 -2.42
CA ALA A 274 30.53 24.05 -1.05
C ALA A 274 30.99 22.95 -0.07
N ALA A 275 31.88 23.31 0.85
CA ALA A 275 32.18 22.47 2.01
C ALA A 275 31.17 22.80 3.12
N ILE A 276 30.31 21.85 3.43
CA ILE A 276 29.29 21.98 4.47
C ILE A 276 29.90 21.50 5.80
N PRO A 277 29.81 22.29 6.88
CA PRO A 277 30.36 21.89 8.17
C PRO A 277 29.57 20.72 8.77
N MET A 278 30.25 19.94 9.61
CA MET A 278 29.73 18.69 10.17
C MET A 278 28.40 18.86 10.91
N ASP A 279 28.25 19.93 11.67
CA ASP A 279 27.03 20.24 12.41
C ASP A 279 25.83 20.47 11.48
N GLU A 280 26.03 21.19 10.37
CA GLU A 280 24.98 21.38 9.36
C GLU A 280 24.66 20.08 8.62
N LEU A 281 25.68 19.26 8.28
CA LEU A 281 25.47 17.94 7.67
C LEU A 281 24.69 17.00 8.60
N MET A 282 25.03 16.97 9.89
CA MET A 282 24.32 16.13 10.87
C MET A 282 22.87 16.57 11.04
N ALA A 283 22.59 17.88 11.12
CA ALA A 283 21.23 18.40 11.28
C ALA A 283 20.36 18.14 10.04
N LEU A 284 20.89 18.41 8.83
CA LEU A 284 20.20 18.13 7.58
C LEU A 284 20.04 16.62 7.36
N GLY A 285 21.06 15.85 7.73
CA GLY A 285 21.09 14.40 7.62
C GLY A 285 20.08 13.73 8.52
N GLU A 286 19.94 14.18 9.77
CA GLU A 286 18.91 13.70 10.70
C GLU A 286 17.51 13.96 10.16
N THR A 287 17.26 15.19 9.69
CA THR A 287 15.97 15.58 9.10
C THR A 287 15.63 14.71 7.88
N THR A 288 16.62 14.48 7.02
CA THR A 288 16.47 13.62 5.84
C THR A 288 16.26 12.15 6.24
N TYR A 289 17.03 11.65 7.22
CA TYR A 289 16.92 10.29 7.71
C TYR A 289 15.54 9.99 8.28
N VAL A 290 15.02 10.88 9.14
CA VAL A 290 13.69 10.73 9.74
C VAL A 290 12.59 10.74 8.67
N ALA A 291 12.73 11.60 7.66
CA ALA A 291 11.74 11.73 6.59
C ALA A 291 11.71 10.53 5.62
N TYR A 292 12.88 9.96 5.27
CA TYR A 292 12.98 9.00 4.18
C TYR A 292 13.42 7.59 4.60
N CYS A 293 14.26 7.46 5.64
CA CYS A 293 14.92 6.19 5.98
C CYS A 293 14.31 5.52 7.23
N ALA A 294 13.87 6.31 8.21
CA ALA A 294 13.50 5.83 9.54
C ALA A 294 12.27 4.89 9.55
N ALA A 295 11.40 4.96 8.54
CA ALA A 295 10.27 4.03 8.43
C ALA A 295 10.73 2.56 8.34
N CYS A 296 11.85 2.30 7.67
CA CYS A 296 12.44 0.98 7.49
C CYS A 296 13.58 0.74 8.50
N HIS A 297 14.45 1.72 8.70
CA HIS A 297 15.66 1.57 9.52
C HIS A 297 15.49 1.96 10.99
N GLN A 298 14.29 2.40 11.38
CA GLN A 298 13.96 2.95 12.71
C GLN A 298 14.72 4.24 13.03
N VAL A 299 14.15 5.13 13.85
CA VAL A 299 14.83 6.37 14.26
C VAL A 299 16.15 6.08 15.00
N SER A 300 16.24 4.93 15.66
CA SER A 300 17.43 4.42 16.35
C SER A 300 18.48 3.78 15.43
N GLY A 301 18.22 3.65 14.12
CA GLY A 301 19.11 2.98 13.17
C GLY A 301 19.20 1.46 13.38
N THR A 302 18.34 0.85 14.19
CA THR A 302 18.41 -0.59 14.51
C THR A 302 17.77 -1.48 13.46
N GLY A 303 17.05 -0.91 12.49
CA GLY A 303 16.32 -1.68 11.49
C GLY A 303 15.12 -2.45 12.06
N LEU A 304 14.53 -3.28 11.19
CA LEU A 304 13.47 -4.24 11.47
C LEU A 304 13.85 -5.61 10.88
N PRO A 305 14.72 -6.39 11.55
CA PRO A 305 15.16 -7.68 11.04
C PRO A 305 14.02 -8.71 10.92
N PRO A 306 14.05 -9.61 9.92
CA PRO A 306 15.10 -9.75 8.91
C PRO A 306 14.92 -8.83 7.69
N ALA A 307 13.80 -8.11 7.58
CA ALA A 307 13.44 -7.37 6.36
C ALA A 307 14.30 -6.12 6.12
N PHE A 308 14.59 -5.36 7.18
CA PHE A 308 15.38 -4.13 7.11
C PHE A 308 16.55 -4.21 8.09
N PRO A 309 17.81 -4.23 7.62
CA PRO A 309 18.97 -4.38 8.49
C PRO A 309 19.21 -3.14 9.35
N ALA A 310 19.93 -3.32 10.45
CA ALA A 310 20.45 -2.22 11.25
C ALA A 310 21.46 -1.40 10.43
N LEU A 311 21.47 -0.09 10.64
CA LEU A 311 22.52 0.84 10.26
C LEU A 311 23.48 1.07 11.44
N LYS A 312 22.97 1.10 12.67
CA LYS A 312 23.76 1.15 13.90
C LYS A 312 24.70 -0.05 13.97
N GLY A 313 26.01 0.21 14.05
CA GLY A 313 27.08 -0.78 14.12
C GLY A 313 27.25 -1.64 12.87
N SER A 314 26.56 -1.31 11.77
CA SER A 314 26.60 -2.10 10.54
C SER A 314 27.86 -1.82 9.73
N LEU A 315 28.38 -2.84 9.04
CA LEU A 315 29.56 -2.68 8.19
C LEU A 315 29.33 -1.64 7.08
N ILE A 316 28.11 -1.53 6.56
CA ILE A 316 27.80 -0.53 5.55
C ILE A 316 27.92 0.91 6.10
N ALA A 317 27.52 1.13 7.34
CA ALA A 317 27.61 2.45 7.97
C ALA A 317 28.98 2.76 8.56
N THR A 318 29.82 1.76 8.86
CA THR A 318 31.09 1.98 9.57
C THR A 318 32.34 1.78 8.72
N GLU A 319 32.24 1.08 7.58
CA GLU A 319 33.40 0.77 6.72
C GLU A 319 33.43 1.64 5.45
N ASP A 320 33.16 1.06 4.27
CA ASP A 320 33.33 1.77 2.99
C ASP A 320 32.24 2.81 2.74
N VAL A 321 32.63 4.09 2.76
CA VAL A 321 31.74 5.22 2.46
C VAL A 321 31.19 5.17 1.04
N SER A 322 31.95 4.67 0.06
CA SER A 322 31.52 4.62 -1.34
C SER A 322 30.42 3.57 -1.53
N ALA A 323 30.58 2.40 -0.90
CA ALA A 323 29.54 1.39 -0.86
C ALA A 323 28.26 1.89 -0.15
N HIS A 324 28.41 2.68 0.91
CA HIS A 324 27.27 3.25 1.61
C HIS A 324 26.51 4.25 0.72
N ILE A 325 27.23 5.19 0.09
CA ILE A 325 26.68 6.13 -0.89
C ILE A 325 25.95 5.37 -2.00
N ASP A 326 26.54 4.29 -2.51
CA ASP A 326 25.95 3.50 -3.57
C ASP A 326 24.59 2.90 -3.19
N ILE A 327 24.49 2.31 -1.99
CA ILE A 327 23.24 1.73 -1.51
C ILE A 327 22.17 2.81 -1.30
N VAL A 328 22.52 3.96 -0.74
CA VAL A 328 21.55 5.05 -0.55
C VAL A 328 21.11 5.64 -1.90
N PHE A 329 22.04 5.80 -2.84
CA PHE A 329 21.76 6.43 -4.13
C PHE A 329 20.99 5.48 -5.08
N HIS A 330 21.47 4.26 -5.26
CA HIS A 330 20.96 3.30 -6.24
C HIS A 330 20.01 2.25 -5.64
N GLY A 331 19.96 2.11 -4.32
CA GLY A 331 19.24 1.03 -3.66
C GLY A 331 20.00 -0.29 -3.73
N LYS A 332 19.31 -1.39 -3.40
CA LYS A 332 19.87 -2.76 -3.49
C LYS A 332 18.89 -3.68 -4.20
N THR A 333 19.27 -4.15 -5.39
CA THR A 333 18.47 -5.08 -6.19
C THR A 333 18.14 -6.36 -5.41
N GLY A 334 16.89 -6.83 -5.52
CA GLY A 334 16.41 -8.03 -4.85
C GLY A 334 16.06 -7.84 -3.37
N THR A 335 16.07 -6.60 -2.86
CA THR A 335 15.59 -6.26 -1.50
C THR A 335 14.57 -5.13 -1.56
N GLY A 336 13.95 -4.80 -0.42
CA GLY A 336 13.07 -3.63 -0.29
C GLY A 336 13.81 -2.28 -0.19
N MET A 337 15.14 -2.25 -0.30
CA MET A 337 15.92 -1.00 -0.24
C MET A 337 15.90 -0.30 -1.61
N GLN A 338 15.01 0.67 -1.73
CA GLN A 338 14.91 1.55 -2.90
C GLN A 338 16.09 2.53 -3.01
N GLY A 339 16.35 3.04 -4.22
CA GLY A 339 17.31 4.12 -4.44
C GLY A 339 16.70 5.49 -4.24
N TYR A 340 17.44 6.40 -3.59
CA TYR A 340 17.01 7.77 -3.32
C TYR A 340 17.65 8.83 -4.23
N GLY A 341 18.51 8.44 -5.19
CA GLY A 341 19.18 9.35 -6.11
C GLY A 341 18.25 10.19 -7.01
N LYS A 342 16.99 9.76 -7.19
CA LYS A 342 15.96 10.51 -7.91
C LYS A 342 15.05 11.35 -7.01
N GLN A 343 15.17 11.19 -5.70
CA GLN A 343 14.30 11.81 -4.69
C GLN A 343 15.02 12.91 -3.91
N LEU A 344 16.33 12.77 -3.72
CA LEU A 344 17.16 13.64 -2.90
C LEU A 344 18.26 14.30 -3.74
N SER A 345 18.55 15.57 -3.42
CA SER A 345 19.75 16.26 -3.94
C SER A 345 21.04 15.60 -3.45
N MET A 346 22.16 15.82 -4.14
CA MET A 346 23.46 15.28 -3.70
C MET A 346 23.84 15.84 -2.33
N LYS A 347 23.48 17.10 -2.04
CA LYS A 347 23.62 17.69 -0.69
C LYS A 347 22.85 16.88 0.38
N GLN A 348 21.60 16.47 0.10
CA GLN A 348 20.80 15.70 1.05
C GLN A 348 21.34 14.27 1.21
N ILE A 349 21.80 13.64 0.14
CA ILE A 349 22.41 12.30 0.21
C ILE A 349 23.72 12.35 1.00
N ALA A 350 24.55 13.36 0.75
CA ALA A 350 25.78 13.60 1.51
C ALA A 350 25.48 13.78 3.01
N ALA A 351 24.46 14.58 3.34
CA ALA A 351 24.04 14.80 4.72
C ALA A 351 23.49 13.52 5.39
N VAL A 352 22.62 12.76 4.73
CA VAL A 352 22.02 11.55 5.33
C VAL A 352 23.07 10.46 5.54
N VAL A 353 23.98 10.24 4.58
CA VAL A 353 25.09 9.30 4.74
C VAL A 353 26.01 9.77 5.88
N THR A 354 26.31 11.06 5.96
CA THR A 354 27.08 11.61 7.09
C THR A 354 26.39 11.32 8.42
N TYR A 355 25.09 11.56 8.52
CA TYR A 355 24.33 11.27 9.73
C TYR A 355 24.35 9.78 10.08
N GLU A 356 24.02 8.89 9.14
CA GLU A 356 23.98 7.44 9.37
C GLU A 356 25.33 6.86 9.82
N ARG A 357 26.45 7.43 9.32
CA ARG A 357 27.82 7.00 9.68
C ARG A 357 28.30 7.58 11.02
N ASN A 358 27.60 8.53 11.61
CA ASN A 358 28.03 9.21 12.85
C ASN A 358 26.99 9.16 13.98
N ALA A 359 25.74 8.85 13.67
CA ALA A 359 24.67 8.66 14.64
C ALA A 359 24.81 7.31 15.38
N TRP A 360 24.09 7.19 16.49
CA TRP A 360 23.92 5.95 17.27
C TRP A 360 25.21 5.24 17.67
N ASP A 361 26.26 6.01 17.96
CA ASP A 361 27.60 5.53 18.34
C ASP A 361 28.47 5.01 17.19
N ASN A 362 28.05 5.15 15.92
CA ASN A 362 28.88 4.77 14.77
C ASN A 362 30.17 5.61 14.69
N ASN A 363 30.08 6.91 14.98
CA ASN A 363 31.22 7.82 15.22
C ASN A 363 32.41 7.68 14.24
N THR A 364 32.16 7.44 12.96
CA THR A 364 33.23 7.26 11.95
C THR A 364 34.09 8.52 11.75
N GLY A 365 33.51 9.69 11.98
CA GLY A 365 34.13 11.00 11.72
C GLY A 365 34.02 11.45 10.27
N ASP A 366 33.38 10.66 9.40
CA ASP A 366 33.25 10.99 7.99
C ASP A 366 32.24 12.12 7.76
N ALA A 367 32.65 13.13 7.00
CA ALA A 367 31.80 14.26 6.60
C ALA A 367 31.66 14.26 5.07
N VAL A 368 30.71 13.48 4.57
CA VAL A 368 30.45 13.31 3.14
C VAL A 368 29.93 14.61 2.55
N GLN A 369 30.47 15.02 1.41
CA GLN A 369 30.09 16.22 0.66
C GLN A 369 29.36 15.85 -0.64
N ALA A 370 28.67 16.81 -1.23
CA ALA A 370 27.98 16.60 -2.51
C ALA A 370 28.95 16.19 -3.64
N SER A 371 30.19 16.68 -3.61
CA SER A 371 31.26 16.27 -4.53
C SER A 371 31.62 14.78 -4.43
N ASP A 372 31.53 14.21 -3.23
CA ASP A 372 31.83 12.79 -2.99
C ASP A 372 30.73 11.92 -3.58
N ILE A 373 29.46 12.35 -3.43
CA ILE A 373 28.31 11.70 -4.08
C ILE A 373 28.47 11.73 -5.60
N LYS A 374 28.80 12.90 -6.19
CA LYS A 374 29.02 13.02 -7.63
C LYS A 374 30.11 12.08 -8.12
N SER A 375 31.22 12.01 -7.40
CA SER A 375 32.36 11.15 -7.74
C SER A 375 32.01 9.67 -7.67
N ALA A 376 31.29 9.24 -6.63
CA ALA A 376 30.83 7.87 -6.47
C ALA A 376 29.87 7.43 -7.59
N VAL A 377 28.94 8.32 -7.97
CA VAL A 377 27.98 8.06 -9.06
C VAL A 377 28.67 8.00 -10.43
N ASP A 378 29.60 8.92 -10.70
CA ASP A 378 30.33 8.96 -11.97
C ASP A 378 31.28 7.77 -12.17
N ALA A 379 31.94 7.31 -11.10
CA ALA A 379 32.80 6.14 -11.15
C ALA A 379 32.03 4.88 -11.57
N LYS A 380 30.82 4.69 -11.04
CA LYS A 380 29.97 3.55 -11.37
C LYS A 380 29.36 3.63 -12.77
N ALA A 381 29.09 4.84 -13.27
CA ALA A 381 28.66 5.04 -14.67
C ALA A 381 29.74 4.63 -15.69
N GLN A 382 31.02 4.69 -15.32
CA GLN A 382 32.12 4.21 -16.15
C GLN A 382 32.22 2.67 -16.13
N ASP A 383 32.00 2.02 -14.98
CA ASP A 383 31.99 0.55 -14.87
C ASP A 383 30.81 -0.10 -15.60
N ALA A 384 29.66 0.58 -15.70
CA ALA A 384 28.48 0.08 -16.41
C ALA A 384 28.60 0.08 -17.95
N THR A 385 29.71 0.58 -18.53
CA THR A 385 29.96 0.59 -19.98
C THR A 385 30.73 -0.64 -20.50
N ALA A 386 31.08 -1.59 -19.64
CA ALA A 386 31.62 -2.88 -20.06
C ALA A 386 30.49 -3.83 -20.55
N PRO A 387 30.71 -4.65 -21.61
CA PRO A 387 29.64 -5.48 -22.16
C PRO A 387 29.19 -6.54 -21.16
N VAL A 388 27.93 -6.50 -20.77
CA VAL A 388 27.30 -7.55 -19.96
C VAL A 388 27.00 -8.74 -20.87
N THR A 389 27.75 -9.84 -20.69
CA THR A 389 27.37 -11.15 -21.21
C THR A 389 26.27 -11.73 -20.33
N ILE A 390 25.08 -11.94 -20.90
CA ILE A 390 23.96 -12.60 -20.21
C ILE A 390 24.29 -14.09 -20.13
N ASP A 391 24.42 -14.60 -18.89
CA ASP A 391 24.56 -16.02 -18.61
C ASP A 391 23.16 -16.66 -18.50
N THR A 392 22.86 -17.59 -19.39
CA THR A 392 21.54 -18.23 -19.50
C THR A 392 21.55 -19.58 -18.80
N ASN A 393 21.20 -19.61 -17.51
CA ASN A 393 20.83 -20.87 -16.84
C ASN A 393 19.78 -20.62 -15.74
N VAL A 394 18.51 -20.82 -16.09
CA VAL A 394 17.32 -20.54 -15.25
C VAL A 394 16.84 -21.79 -14.48
N GLU A 395 17.51 -22.94 -14.61
CA GLU A 395 17.01 -24.19 -14.02
C GLU A 395 17.36 -24.39 -12.53
N GLU A 396 18.31 -23.65 -11.96
CA GLU A 396 18.77 -23.93 -10.58
C GLU A 396 17.96 -23.23 -9.48
N THR A 397 17.19 -22.19 -9.80
CA THR A 397 16.51 -21.34 -8.81
C THR A 397 15.18 -21.90 -8.30
N ILE A 398 14.62 -22.94 -8.93
CA ILE A 398 13.24 -23.40 -8.61
C ILE A 398 13.19 -24.41 -7.45
N LYS A 399 14.32 -24.90 -6.91
CA LYS A 399 14.30 -26.03 -5.96
C LYS A 399 14.18 -25.67 -4.48
N THR A 400 14.14 -24.39 -4.10
CA THR A 400 14.38 -23.98 -2.69
C THR A 400 13.12 -23.55 -1.91
N ILE A 401 11.90 -23.75 -2.41
CA ILE A 401 10.68 -23.31 -1.71
C ILE A 401 9.69 -24.48 -1.56
N THR A 402 10.05 -25.48 -0.76
CA THR A 402 9.10 -26.38 -0.06
C THR A 402 9.84 -27.15 1.05
N GLU A 403 9.97 -26.57 2.24
CA GLU A 403 10.17 -27.33 3.48
C GLU A 403 9.18 -26.81 4.55
N GLU A 404 8.41 -27.72 5.16
CA GLU A 404 7.53 -27.45 6.29
C GLU A 404 8.35 -27.18 7.57
N ALA A 405 7.85 -26.29 8.43
CA ALA A 405 8.53 -25.92 9.68
C ALA A 405 8.67 -27.13 10.64
N PRO A 406 9.81 -27.28 11.36
CA PRO A 406 10.01 -28.40 12.27
C PRO A 406 9.04 -28.39 13.47
N VAL A 407 8.62 -29.58 13.91
CA VAL A 407 7.79 -29.79 15.11
C VAL A 407 8.59 -29.47 16.38
N GLU A 408 8.02 -28.66 17.28
CA GLU A 408 8.66 -28.18 18.51
C GLU A 408 8.83 -29.30 19.57
N ASP A 409 10.05 -29.47 20.11
CA ASP A 409 10.33 -30.39 21.23
C ASP A 409 10.08 -29.72 22.58
N LEU A 410 8.90 -29.99 23.16
CA LEU A 410 8.47 -29.44 24.44
C LEU A 410 9.12 -30.10 25.66
N THR A 411 9.87 -31.18 25.47
CA THR A 411 10.57 -31.89 26.56
C THR A 411 11.98 -31.37 26.81
N LYS A 412 12.51 -30.56 25.87
CA LYS A 412 13.80 -29.90 26.02
C LYS A 412 13.77 -28.87 27.15
N VAL A 413 14.71 -29.00 28.07
CA VAL A 413 14.95 -28.03 29.14
C VAL A 413 16.01 -27.04 28.67
N TYR A 414 15.67 -25.76 28.67
CA TYR A 414 16.56 -24.68 28.25
C TYR A 414 17.22 -24.03 29.46
N SER A 415 18.48 -23.62 29.30
CA SER A 415 19.19 -22.83 30.30
C SER A 415 18.66 -21.38 30.38
N HIS A 416 19.02 -20.68 31.45
CA HIS A 416 18.65 -19.27 31.62
C HIS A 416 19.16 -18.39 30.47
N ASP A 417 20.43 -18.53 30.10
CA ASP A 417 21.03 -17.72 29.04
C ASP A 417 20.39 -17.98 27.67
N GLU A 418 20.02 -19.24 27.38
CA GLU A 418 19.29 -19.60 26.16
C GLU A 418 17.91 -18.93 26.12
N LEU A 419 17.15 -18.99 27.22
CA LEU A 419 15.82 -18.39 27.29
C LEU A 419 15.86 -16.86 27.33
N MET A 420 16.88 -16.26 27.96
CA MET A 420 17.07 -14.81 27.93
C MET A 420 17.40 -14.33 26.52
N THR A 421 18.27 -15.03 25.79
CA THR A 421 18.65 -14.66 24.42
C THR A 421 17.48 -14.82 23.45
N MET A 422 16.77 -15.95 23.51
CA MET A 422 15.59 -16.17 22.68
C MET A 422 14.45 -15.21 23.07
N GLY A 423 14.29 -14.99 24.37
CA GLY A 423 13.23 -14.15 24.92
C GLY A 423 13.41 -12.68 24.57
N GLU A 424 14.64 -12.18 24.56
CA GLU A 424 14.97 -10.83 24.08
C GLU A 424 14.57 -10.65 22.61
N LYS A 425 14.91 -11.64 21.78
CA LYS A 425 14.56 -11.61 20.36
C LYS A 425 13.04 -11.59 20.17
N VAL A 426 12.31 -12.46 20.85
CA VAL A 426 10.85 -12.52 20.80
C VAL A 426 10.22 -11.24 21.38
N TYR A 427 10.80 -10.70 22.45
CA TYR A 427 10.33 -9.47 23.08
C TYR A 427 10.42 -8.29 22.12
N ILE A 428 11.57 -8.12 21.46
CA ILE A 428 11.80 -7.02 20.51
C ILE A 428 10.87 -7.13 19.30
N THR A 429 10.58 -8.35 18.83
CA THR A 429 9.74 -8.55 17.64
C THR A 429 8.24 -8.47 17.93
N ALA A 430 7.77 -8.98 19.08
CA ALA A 430 6.34 -9.14 19.36
C ALA A 430 5.80 -8.19 20.44
N CYS A 431 6.63 -7.80 21.42
CA CYS A 431 6.16 -7.08 22.62
C CYS A 431 6.63 -5.62 22.69
N ALA A 432 7.81 -5.31 22.15
CA ALA A 432 8.47 -4.00 22.34
C ALA A 432 7.77 -2.84 21.64
N ALA A 433 6.99 -3.09 20.59
CA ALA A 433 6.17 -2.05 19.96
C ALA A 433 5.20 -1.38 20.96
N CYS A 434 4.69 -2.17 21.91
CA CYS A 434 3.78 -1.70 22.95
C CYS A 434 4.55 -1.37 24.25
N HIS A 435 5.43 -2.26 24.70
CA HIS A 435 6.08 -2.15 26.00
C HIS A 435 7.42 -1.41 25.98
N GLN A 436 7.85 -0.92 24.81
CA GLN A 436 9.12 -0.24 24.55
C GLN A 436 10.34 -1.14 24.84
N PRO A 437 11.48 -0.98 24.13
CA PRO A 437 12.67 -1.81 24.39
C PRO A 437 13.19 -1.74 25.83
N THR A 438 12.84 -0.69 26.58
CA THR A 438 13.20 -0.49 27.99
C THR A 438 12.21 -1.10 28.98
N GLY A 439 11.12 -1.72 28.51
CA GLY A 439 10.05 -2.25 29.33
C GLY A 439 9.20 -1.20 30.04
N ILE A 440 9.35 0.09 29.75
CA ILE A 440 8.63 1.20 30.40
C ILE A 440 7.22 1.38 29.82
N GLY A 441 6.97 0.85 28.62
CA GLY A 441 5.72 1.03 27.89
C GLY A 441 5.44 2.49 27.52
N LEU A 442 4.22 2.75 27.10
CA LEU A 442 3.67 4.07 26.79
C LEU A 442 2.39 4.26 27.62
N PRO A 443 2.50 4.67 28.90
CA PRO A 443 1.34 4.93 29.74
C PRO A 443 0.46 6.05 29.16
N PRO A 444 -0.88 5.97 29.32
CA PRO A 444 -1.61 4.96 30.09
C PRO A 444 -1.97 3.69 29.30
N VAL A 445 -1.74 3.67 27.98
CA VAL A 445 -2.28 2.62 27.08
C VAL A 445 -1.47 1.32 27.16
N PHE A 446 -0.15 1.42 27.18
CA PHE A 446 0.74 0.28 27.33
C PHE A 446 1.52 0.43 28.64
N PRO A 447 1.09 -0.23 29.73
CA PRO A 447 1.75 -0.08 31.01
C PRO A 447 3.18 -0.63 30.96
N ALA A 448 4.03 -0.13 31.86
CA ALA A 448 5.36 -0.68 32.04
C ALA A 448 5.28 -2.17 32.38
N LEU A 449 6.20 -2.96 31.82
CA LEU A 449 6.55 -4.30 32.29
C LEU A 449 7.63 -4.24 33.36
N LYS A 450 8.55 -3.28 33.24
CA LYS A 450 9.56 -2.97 34.25
C LYS A 450 8.87 -2.55 35.55
N GLY A 451 9.14 -3.28 36.63
CA GLY A 451 8.56 -3.04 37.95
C GLY A 451 7.06 -3.37 38.05
N SER A 452 6.49 -4.04 37.05
CA SER A 452 5.04 -4.23 36.95
C SER A 452 4.54 -5.36 37.84
N ILE A 453 3.28 -5.25 38.28
CA ILE A 453 2.63 -6.30 39.07
C ILE A 453 2.49 -7.64 38.31
N ILE A 454 2.54 -7.61 36.97
CA ILE A 454 2.44 -8.81 36.13
C ILE A 454 3.83 -9.47 36.02
N ALA A 455 4.86 -8.70 35.65
CA ALA A 455 6.22 -9.21 35.51
C ALA A 455 6.86 -9.61 36.86
N MET A 456 6.47 -8.96 37.96
CA MET A 456 6.98 -9.27 39.30
C MET A 456 6.05 -10.18 40.12
N GLY A 457 4.85 -10.46 39.61
CA GLY A 457 3.81 -11.24 40.30
C GLY A 457 3.86 -12.73 39.99
N ASP A 458 2.72 -13.41 40.09
CA ASP A 458 2.61 -14.85 39.77
C ASP A 458 2.92 -15.11 38.30
N VAL A 459 3.87 -16.01 38.04
CA VAL A 459 4.30 -16.40 36.69
C VAL A 459 3.17 -16.99 35.85
N ALA A 460 2.20 -17.68 36.48
CA ALA A 460 1.06 -18.24 35.76
C ALA A 460 0.15 -17.15 35.18
N ILE A 461 0.01 -16.02 35.88
CA ILE A 461 -0.76 -14.86 35.40
C ILE A 461 -0.03 -14.19 34.23
N HIS A 462 1.30 -14.13 34.28
CA HIS A 462 2.10 -13.57 33.19
C HIS A 462 2.01 -14.43 31.92
N ILE A 463 2.14 -15.76 32.07
CA ILE A 463 1.95 -16.70 30.96
C ILE A 463 0.54 -16.57 30.36
N ASP A 464 -0.50 -16.49 31.20
CA ASP A 464 -1.90 -16.28 30.75
C ASP A 464 -2.07 -14.95 29.99
N MET A 465 -1.45 -13.87 30.48
CA MET A 465 -1.50 -12.56 29.83
C MET A 465 -0.90 -12.59 28.42
N VAL A 466 0.20 -13.32 28.22
CA VAL A 466 0.84 -13.45 26.90
C VAL A 466 0.03 -14.40 26.00
N LEU A 467 -0.45 -15.53 26.54
CA LEU A 467 -1.24 -16.50 25.76
C LEU A 467 -2.58 -15.91 25.29
N HIS A 468 -3.31 -15.25 26.20
CA HIS A 468 -4.73 -14.91 26.01
C HIS A 468 -5.01 -13.40 25.97
N GLY A 469 -3.99 -12.56 26.15
CA GLY A 469 -4.15 -11.11 26.19
C GLY A 469 -4.81 -10.61 27.48
N SER A 470 -5.07 -9.30 27.55
CA SER A 470 -5.70 -8.71 28.75
C SER A 470 -7.21 -8.60 28.60
N LYS A 471 -7.94 -9.14 29.58
CA LYS A 471 -9.40 -8.95 29.71
C LYS A 471 -9.79 -7.52 30.12
N LYS A 472 -8.83 -6.72 30.60
CA LYS A 472 -9.07 -5.35 31.10
C LYS A 472 -8.56 -4.27 30.15
N ASN A 473 -7.53 -4.55 29.37
CA ASN A 473 -6.97 -3.63 28.39
C ASN A 473 -6.94 -4.31 27.02
N ALA A 474 -7.90 -3.99 26.16
CA ALA A 474 -8.01 -4.60 24.83
C ALA A 474 -6.79 -4.37 23.92
N ALA A 475 -5.89 -3.44 24.28
CA ALA A 475 -4.65 -3.20 23.57
C ALA A 475 -3.59 -4.29 23.80
N MET A 476 -3.68 -5.07 24.89
CA MET A 476 -2.82 -6.25 25.07
C MET A 476 -3.48 -7.48 24.42
N ALA A 477 -3.03 -7.77 23.20
CA ALA A 477 -3.51 -8.87 22.38
C ALA A 477 -3.04 -10.25 22.88
N ALA A 478 -3.73 -11.30 22.45
CA ALA A 478 -3.34 -12.69 22.67
C ALA A 478 -2.25 -13.12 21.67
N PHE A 479 -1.16 -13.69 22.17
CA PHE A 479 -0.04 -14.18 21.36
C PHE A 479 0.02 -15.71 21.26
N GLY A 480 -0.90 -16.44 21.90
CA GLY A 480 -0.88 -17.91 21.90
C GLY A 480 -1.04 -18.58 20.53
N SER A 481 -1.58 -17.88 19.52
CA SER A 481 -1.65 -18.34 18.13
C SER A 481 -0.53 -17.79 17.23
N GLN A 482 0.29 -16.88 17.76
CA GLN A 482 1.31 -16.14 17.01
C GLN A 482 2.73 -16.57 17.38
N LEU A 483 2.93 -17.04 18.61
CA LEU A 483 4.21 -17.48 19.14
C LEU A 483 4.17 -18.96 19.50
N THR A 484 5.29 -19.66 19.33
CA THR A 484 5.42 -21.05 19.79
C THR A 484 5.49 -21.13 21.31
N LYS A 485 5.36 -22.34 21.88
CA LYS A 485 5.39 -22.50 23.35
C LYS A 485 6.78 -22.21 23.91
N THR A 486 7.84 -22.54 23.18
CA THR A 486 9.22 -22.14 23.49
C THR A 486 9.40 -20.63 23.42
N GLU A 487 8.85 -19.96 22.41
CA GLU A 487 8.95 -18.51 22.28
C GLU A 487 8.22 -17.78 23.43
N ILE A 488 7.05 -18.26 23.82
CA ILE A 488 6.31 -17.71 24.97
C ILE A 488 7.07 -17.97 26.28
N ALA A 489 7.65 -19.16 26.44
CA ALA A 489 8.47 -19.48 27.60
C ALA A 489 9.70 -18.57 27.70
N ALA A 490 10.34 -18.30 26.56
CA ALA A 490 11.50 -17.44 26.46
C ALA A 490 11.14 -15.97 26.74
N VAL A 491 10.09 -15.42 26.12
CA VAL A 491 9.73 -14.01 26.28
C VAL A 491 9.26 -13.70 27.71
N VAL A 492 8.49 -14.60 28.33
CA VAL A 492 8.09 -14.43 29.74
C VAL A 492 9.32 -14.52 30.65
N THR A 493 10.26 -15.43 30.38
CA THR A 493 11.53 -15.48 31.12
C THR A 493 12.30 -14.17 30.98
N TYR A 494 12.41 -13.62 29.76
CA TYR A 494 13.11 -12.36 29.52
C TYR A 494 12.43 -11.19 30.22
N GLU A 495 11.12 -10.99 30.06
CA GLU A 495 10.39 -9.87 30.65
C GLU A 495 10.46 -9.84 32.19
N ARG A 496 10.55 -11.02 32.82
CA ARG A 496 10.65 -11.15 34.29
C ARG A 496 12.06 -10.91 34.83
N ASN A 497 13.08 -11.00 33.99
CA ASN A 497 14.48 -10.83 34.41
C ASN A 497 15.16 -9.59 33.80
N ALA A 498 14.59 -8.98 32.76
CA ALA A 498 15.10 -7.79 32.10
C ALA A 498 14.81 -6.50 32.90
N TRP A 499 15.54 -5.44 32.55
CA TRP A 499 15.37 -4.06 33.05
C TRP A 499 15.43 -3.87 34.58
N GLY A 500 15.96 -4.86 35.30
CA GLY A 500 16.05 -4.84 36.76
C GLY A 500 14.90 -5.55 37.49
N ASN A 501 14.02 -6.25 36.77
CA ASN A 501 12.96 -7.07 37.39
C ASN A 501 13.53 -8.25 38.18
N ASN A 502 14.60 -8.90 37.66
CA ASN A 502 15.44 -9.88 38.35
C ASN A 502 14.69 -10.91 39.23
N THR A 503 13.55 -11.44 38.79
CA THR A 503 12.77 -12.37 39.63
C THR A 503 13.44 -13.73 39.80
N GLY A 504 14.35 -14.10 38.89
CA GLY A 504 15.01 -15.40 38.85
C GLY A 504 14.14 -16.51 38.26
N ASP A 505 12.93 -16.19 37.78
CA ASP A 505 12.03 -17.18 37.21
C ASP A 505 12.51 -17.65 35.85
N LEU A 506 12.35 -18.96 35.61
CA LEU A 506 12.75 -19.64 34.39
C LEU A 506 11.56 -20.44 33.84
N VAL A 507 10.86 -19.90 32.85
CA VAL A 507 9.70 -20.56 32.26
C VAL A 507 10.17 -21.52 31.18
N GLN A 508 9.71 -22.78 31.26
CA GLN A 508 10.01 -23.82 30.28
C GLN A 508 8.82 -24.04 29.33
N PRO A 509 9.03 -24.53 28.09
CA PRO A 509 7.95 -24.75 27.13
C PRO A 509 6.84 -25.67 27.66
N ALA A 510 7.19 -26.69 28.45
CA ALA A 510 6.22 -27.58 29.10
C ALA A 510 5.28 -26.86 30.08
N ALA A 511 5.73 -25.76 30.72
CA ALA A 511 4.89 -24.97 31.61
C ALA A 511 3.88 -24.13 30.83
N VAL A 512 4.26 -23.63 29.66
CA VAL A 512 3.37 -22.91 28.74
C VAL A 512 2.35 -23.88 28.13
N ASP A 513 2.77 -25.09 27.76
CA ASP A 513 1.89 -26.16 27.28
C ASP A 513 0.78 -26.47 28.30
N ALA A 514 1.16 -26.71 29.55
CA ALA A 514 0.23 -26.98 30.64
C ALA A 514 -0.71 -25.80 30.94
N ALA A 515 -0.27 -24.56 30.71
CA ALA A 515 -1.10 -23.36 30.85
C ALA A 515 -2.07 -23.17 29.68
N SER A 516 -1.67 -23.54 28.46
CA SER A 516 -2.49 -23.43 27.23
C SER A 516 -3.62 -24.45 27.13
N ALA A 517 -3.57 -25.53 27.91
CA ALA A 517 -4.57 -26.60 27.93
C ALA A 517 -5.76 -26.34 28.89
N LYS A 518 -5.77 -25.21 29.60
CA LYS A 518 -6.84 -24.78 30.53
C LYS A 518 -7.69 -23.71 29.89
#